data_AF-A0A7V9TFP7-F1
#
_entry.id   AF-A0A7V9TFP7-F1
#
_cell.length_a   1.000
_cell.length_b   1.000
_cell.length_c   1.000
_cell.angle_alpha   90.00
_cell.angle_beta   90.00
_cell.angle_gamma   90.00
#
_symmetry.space_group_name_H-M   'P 1'
#
loop_
_entity.id
_entity.type
_entity.pdbx_description
1 polymer ?
#
loop_
_entity_poly.entity_id
_entity_poly.type
_entity_poly.pdbx_seq_one_letter_code
_entity_poly.pdbx_strand_id
1 'polypeptide(L)'
;MTIAGAYLDFAATSAVRPPEVAEAVRAYLTDIGATPGRGGHSRALHAGRIVLRCRRALARMLAFEGDPARIVFALNATHALNTALFGLVSPGDVVVRTSYDHNSVRRPAAALRERGAE
;
A
#
# COMPACT_ATOMS: atom_id res chain seq x y z
N MET A 1 -15.67 16.51 15.75
CA MET A 1 -14.93 17.79 15.61
C MET A 1 -15.01 18.18 14.14
N THR A 2 -15.91 19.08 13.80
CA THR A 2 -16.06 19.59 12.42
C THR A 2 -14.96 20.62 12.20
N ILE A 3 -14.07 20.37 11.24
CA ILE A 3 -13.09 21.37 10.78
C ILE A 3 -13.90 22.56 10.26
N ALA A 4 -13.60 23.78 10.70
CA ALA A 4 -14.25 24.98 10.18
C ALA A 4 -13.82 25.20 8.73
N GLY A 5 -14.77 25.16 7.79
CA GLY A 5 -14.54 25.35 6.35
C GLY A 5 -14.44 24.05 5.54
N ALA A 6 -14.36 24.19 4.22
CA ALA A 6 -14.18 23.07 3.30
C ALA A 6 -12.68 22.73 3.16
N TYR A 7 -12.33 21.44 3.25
CA TYR A 7 -10.98 20.96 2.97
C TYR A 7 -10.83 20.69 1.47
N LEU A 8 -9.93 21.42 0.80
CA LEU A 8 -9.76 21.37 -0.66
C LEU A 8 -8.42 20.78 -1.09
N ASP A 9 -7.77 19.99 -0.23
CA ASP A 9 -6.42 19.42 -0.44
C ASP A 9 -6.40 17.88 -0.36
N PHE A 10 -7.50 17.23 -0.78
CA PHE A 10 -7.63 15.76 -0.71
C PHE A 10 -6.65 15.00 -1.60
N ALA A 11 -6.03 15.67 -2.59
CA ALA A 11 -4.98 15.08 -3.42
C ALA A 11 -3.68 14.83 -2.64
N ALA A 12 -3.37 15.65 -1.62
CA ALA A 12 -2.20 15.48 -0.78
C ALA A 12 -2.42 14.42 0.30
N THR A 13 -3.57 14.47 1.00
CA THR A 13 -3.95 13.48 2.01
C THR A 13 -5.44 13.56 2.35
N SER A 14 -6.00 12.51 2.94
CA SER A 14 -7.34 12.56 3.52
C SER A 14 -7.29 13.16 4.92
N ALA A 15 -7.72 14.42 5.07
CA ALA A 15 -7.73 15.11 6.36
C ALA A 15 -8.64 14.45 7.41
N VAL A 16 -9.84 14.02 7.01
CA VAL A 16 -10.78 13.29 7.87
C VAL A 16 -11.08 11.95 7.22
N ARG A 17 -10.64 10.87 7.85
CA ARG A 17 -10.98 9.51 7.43
C ARG A 17 -12.38 9.15 7.92
N PRO A 18 -13.11 8.27 7.20
CA PRO A 18 -14.36 7.72 7.72
C PRO A 18 -14.15 7.11 9.12
N PRO A 19 -15.09 7.29 10.06
CA PRO A 19 -14.95 6.83 11.45
C PRO A 19 -14.68 5.32 11.55
N GLU A 20 -15.17 4.55 10.58
CA GLU A 20 -14.98 3.11 10.45
C GLU A 20 -13.48 2.73 10.38
N VAL A 21 -12.63 3.61 9.83
CA VAL A 21 -11.18 3.37 9.78
C VAL A 21 -10.57 3.44 11.18
N ALA A 22 -10.92 4.46 11.95
CA ALA A 22 -10.41 4.62 13.32
C ALA A 22 -10.91 3.47 14.21
N GLU A 23 -12.18 3.09 14.05
CA GLU A 23 -12.79 2.00 14.81
C GLU A 23 -12.16 0.64 14.48
N ALA A 24 -11.93 0.34 13.21
CA ALA A 24 -11.26 -0.90 12.81
C ALA A 24 -9.83 -1.02 13.38
N VAL A 25 -9.08 0.08 13.39
CA VAL A 25 -7.74 0.14 13.98
C VAL A 25 -7.81 -0.05 15.50
N ARG A 26 -8.73 0.65 16.18
CA ARG A 26 -8.94 0.53 17.63
C ARG A 26 -9.29 -0.91 18.03
N ALA A 27 -10.25 -1.53 17.35
CA ALA A 27 -10.65 -2.91 17.59
C ALA A 27 -9.48 -3.89 17.38
N TYR A 28 -8.68 -3.69 16.33
CA TYR A 28 -7.48 -4.50 16.13
C TYR A 28 -6.49 -4.37 17.29
N LEU A 29 -6.20 -3.16 17.74
CA LEU A 29 -5.23 -2.89 18.80
C LEU A 29 -5.70 -3.36 20.19
N THR A 30 -6.99 -3.29 20.47
CA THR A 30 -7.55 -3.58 21.81
C THR A 30 -8.03 -5.02 21.96
N ASP A 31 -8.59 -5.62 20.91
CA ASP A 31 -9.28 -6.91 21.02
C ASP A 31 -8.48 -8.08 20.39
N ILE A 32 -7.64 -7.80 19.38
CA ILE A 32 -6.99 -8.82 18.56
C ILE A 32 -5.48 -8.89 18.83
N GLY A 33 -4.74 -7.82 18.55
CA GLY A 33 -3.33 -7.61 18.92
C GLY A 33 -2.31 -8.66 18.46
N ALA A 34 -2.69 -9.64 17.63
CA ALA A 34 -1.84 -10.77 17.27
C ALA A 34 -1.27 -10.64 15.85
N THR A 35 -0.04 -11.12 15.67
CA THR A 35 0.61 -11.12 14.35
C THR A 35 -0.02 -12.18 13.43
N PRO A 36 -0.55 -11.79 12.25
CA PRO A 36 -1.02 -12.73 11.24
C PRO A 36 0.06 -13.77 10.89
N GLY A 37 -0.31 -15.06 10.88
CA GLY A 37 0.60 -16.16 10.50
C GLY A 37 1.62 -16.56 11.57
N ARG A 38 1.63 -15.91 12.74
CA ARG A 38 2.54 -16.24 13.85
C ARG A 38 1.83 -17.08 14.92
N GLY A 39 1.53 -18.33 14.58
CA GLY A 39 0.91 -19.31 15.47
C GLY A 39 -0.53 -19.69 15.10
N GLY A 40 -1.02 -20.77 15.72
CA GLY A 40 -2.34 -21.35 15.44
C GLY A 40 -3.44 -20.96 16.45
N HIS A 41 -3.15 -20.09 17.42
CA HIS A 41 -4.14 -19.67 18.40
C HIS A 41 -5.21 -18.75 17.78
N SER A 42 -6.36 -18.67 18.44
CA SER A 42 -7.56 -17.97 17.94
C SER A 42 -7.29 -16.55 17.44
N ARG A 43 -6.55 -15.74 18.23
CA ARG A 43 -6.19 -14.36 17.85
C ARG A 43 -5.31 -14.28 16.59
N ALA A 44 -4.28 -15.13 16.45
CA ALA A 44 -3.41 -15.13 15.26
C ALA A 44 -4.17 -15.58 14.00
N LEU A 45 -5.03 -16.59 14.12
CA LEU A 45 -5.93 -17.01 13.04
C LEU A 45 -6.90 -15.88 12.66
N HIS A 46 -7.44 -15.16 13.65
CA HIS A 46 -8.33 -14.03 13.40
C HIS A 46 -7.62 -12.88 12.67
N ALA A 47 -6.41 -12.51 13.10
CA ALA A 47 -5.59 -11.51 12.41
C ALA A 47 -5.28 -11.91 10.96
N GLY A 48 -4.95 -13.19 10.72
CA GLY A 48 -4.79 -13.73 9.36
C GLY A 48 -6.05 -13.61 8.50
N ARG A 49 -7.23 -13.84 9.07
CA ARG A 49 -8.51 -13.66 8.35
C ARG A 49 -8.76 -12.20 7.98
N ILE A 50 -8.36 -11.23 8.82
CA ILE A 50 -8.47 -9.79 8.50
C ILE A 50 -7.63 -9.46 7.26
N VAL A 51 -6.37 -9.90 7.24
CA VAL A 51 -5.45 -9.70 6.10
C VAL A 51 -6.05 -10.30 4.82
N LEU A 52 -6.54 -11.55 4.88
CA LEU A 52 -7.15 -12.21 3.71
C LEU A 52 -8.42 -11.51 3.23
N ARG A 53 -9.29 -11.06 4.15
CA ARG A 53 -10.50 -10.30 3.81
C ARG A 53 -10.14 -8.98 3.12
N CYS A 54 -9.13 -8.27 3.64
CA CYS A 54 -8.63 -7.04 3.03
C CYS A 54 -8.11 -7.28 1.61
N ARG A 55 -7.30 -8.33 1.40
CA ARG A 55 -6.83 -8.73 0.06
C ARG A 55 -7.98 -8.98 -0.91
N ARG A 56 -9.00 -9.74 -0.51
CA ARG A 56 -10.18 -10.02 -1.34
C ARG A 56 -10.99 -8.76 -1.65
N ALA A 57 -11.10 -7.84 -0.69
CA ALA A 57 -11.78 -6.56 -0.91
C ALA A 57 -11.00 -5.68 -1.91
N LEU A 58 -9.68 -5.59 -1.77
CA LEU A 58 -8.82 -4.87 -2.71
C LEU A 58 -8.85 -5.49 -4.10
N ALA A 59 -8.84 -6.82 -4.22
CA ALA A 59 -8.95 -7.50 -5.51
C ALA A 59 -10.22 -7.09 -6.25
N ARG A 60 -11.37 -7.07 -5.56
CA ARG A 60 -12.63 -6.58 -6.14
C ARG A 60 -12.58 -5.10 -6.51
N MET A 61 -12.05 -4.26 -5.62
CA MET A 61 -11.94 -2.81 -5.84
C MET A 61 -11.07 -2.47 -7.06
N LEU A 62 -9.99 -3.23 -7.26
CA LEU A 62 -9.03 -3.06 -8.36
C LEU A 62 -9.40 -3.85 -9.62
N ALA A 63 -10.56 -4.52 -9.64
CA ALA A 63 -10.95 -5.45 -10.71
C ALA A 63 -9.87 -6.50 -11.05
N PHE A 64 -9.15 -6.98 -10.03
CA PHE A 64 -8.12 -8.00 -10.18
C PHE A 64 -8.70 -9.41 -9.98
N GLU A 65 -8.67 -10.22 -11.03
CA GLU A 65 -9.26 -11.57 -11.07
C GLU A 65 -8.31 -12.69 -10.62
N GLY A 66 -7.03 -12.39 -10.40
CA GLY A 66 -6.04 -13.37 -9.98
C GLY A 66 -6.13 -13.74 -8.49
N ASP A 67 -5.21 -14.60 -8.03
CA ASP A 67 -5.11 -14.98 -6.62
C ASP A 67 -4.88 -13.73 -5.74
N PRO A 68 -5.80 -13.38 -4.81
CA PRO A 68 -5.64 -12.22 -3.91
C PRO A 68 -4.37 -12.27 -3.06
N ALA A 69 -3.74 -13.44 -2.88
CA ALA A 69 -2.45 -13.55 -2.21
C ALA A 69 -1.31 -12.82 -2.95
N ARG A 70 -1.48 -12.50 -4.25
CA ARG A 70 -0.54 -11.71 -5.06
C ARG A 70 -0.60 -10.20 -4.80
N ILE A 71 -1.62 -9.72 -4.10
CA ILE A 71 -1.63 -8.33 -3.61
C ILE A 71 -0.62 -8.25 -2.48
N VAL A 72 0.22 -7.21 -2.43
CA VAL A 72 1.23 -7.03 -1.37
C VAL A 72 0.95 -5.73 -0.63
N PHE A 73 1.03 -5.77 0.71
CA PHE A 73 0.89 -4.56 1.52
C PHE A 73 2.26 -3.91 1.66
N ALA A 74 2.33 -2.61 1.38
CA ALA A 74 3.52 -1.78 1.58
C ALA A 74 3.23 -0.68 2.60
N LEU A 75 4.29 -0.06 3.11
CA LEU A 75 4.17 1.04 4.09
C LEU A 75 3.47 2.27 3.49
N ASN A 76 3.65 2.52 2.19
CA ASN A 76 3.04 3.58 1.41
C ASN A 76 3.30 3.36 -0.09
N ALA A 77 2.75 4.22 -0.95
CA ALA A 77 2.94 4.16 -2.40
C ALA A 77 4.42 4.32 -2.82
N THR A 78 5.19 5.19 -2.15
CA THR A 78 6.63 5.34 -2.43
C THR A 78 7.38 4.05 -2.19
N HIS A 79 7.15 3.38 -1.06
CA HIS A 79 7.77 2.09 -0.75
C HIS A 79 7.37 1.04 -1.80
N ALA A 80 6.07 0.91 -2.12
CA ALA A 80 5.60 -0.05 -3.13
C ALA A 80 6.27 0.15 -4.49
N LEU A 81 6.32 1.41 -4.97
CA LEU A 81 6.93 1.76 -6.25
C LEU A 81 8.43 1.48 -6.26
N ASN A 82 9.13 1.79 -5.17
CA ASN A 82 10.57 1.54 -5.08
C ASN A 82 10.87 0.03 -5.03
N THR A 83 10.07 -0.75 -4.29
CA THR A 83 10.17 -2.21 -4.29
C THR A 83 9.99 -2.79 -5.70
N ALA A 84 9.00 -2.31 -6.45
CA ALA A 84 8.77 -2.76 -7.82
C ALA A 84 9.90 -2.33 -8.77
N LEU A 85 10.28 -1.05 -8.77
CA LEU A 85 11.31 -0.52 -9.68
C LEU A 85 12.67 -1.18 -9.46
N PHE A 86 13.16 -1.23 -8.22
CA PHE A 86 14.45 -1.84 -7.91
C PHE A 86 14.42 -3.38 -7.92
N GLY A 87 13.24 -3.99 -7.87
CA GLY A 87 13.08 -5.45 -7.96
C GLY A 87 12.92 -5.96 -9.39
N LEU A 88 12.53 -5.11 -10.33
CA LEU A 88 12.24 -5.50 -11.72
C LEU A 88 13.26 -4.97 -12.73
N VAL A 89 13.83 -3.77 -12.53
CA VAL A 89 14.71 -3.12 -13.51
C VAL A 89 16.15 -3.56 -13.30
N SER A 90 16.77 -4.06 -14.38
CA SER A 90 18.17 -4.47 -14.45
C SER A 90 18.99 -3.50 -15.32
N PRO A 91 20.34 -3.53 -15.23
CA PRO A 91 21.18 -2.80 -16.17
C PRO A 91 20.88 -3.21 -17.62
N GLY A 92 20.76 -2.24 -18.52
CA GLY A 92 20.38 -2.42 -19.92
C GLY A 92 18.87 -2.36 -20.19
N ASP A 93 18.01 -2.40 -19.17
CA ASP A 93 16.57 -2.23 -19.35
C ASP A 93 16.22 -0.76 -19.62
N VAL A 94 15.22 -0.53 -20.48
CA VAL A 94 14.70 0.80 -20.80
C VAL A 94 13.51 1.15 -19.91
N VAL A 95 13.57 2.30 -19.24
CA VAL A 95 12.50 2.81 -18.35
C VAL A 95 11.81 4.04 -18.96
N VAL A 96 10.60 3.85 -19.48
CA VAL A 96 9.78 4.95 -20.02
C VAL A 96 9.00 5.65 -18.90
N ARG A 97 9.12 6.98 -18.83
CA ARG A 97 8.54 7.84 -17.79
C ARG A 97 8.18 9.24 -18.32
N THR A 98 7.24 9.93 -17.67
CA THR A 98 6.71 11.24 -18.10
C THR A 98 7.11 12.38 -17.17
N SER A 99 7.21 13.62 -17.63
CA SER A 99 7.49 14.78 -16.76
C SER A 99 6.50 14.96 -15.61
N TYR A 100 5.31 14.36 -15.69
CA TYR A 100 4.25 14.40 -14.69
C TYR A 100 4.34 13.31 -13.62
N ASP A 101 5.23 12.34 -13.76
CA ASP A 101 5.35 11.27 -12.76
C ASP A 101 5.75 11.82 -11.39
N HIS A 102 5.20 11.22 -10.34
CA HIS A 102 5.52 11.59 -8.96
C HIS A 102 7.03 11.40 -8.66
N ASN A 103 7.55 12.15 -7.69
CA ASN A 103 8.97 12.06 -7.29
C ASN A 103 9.38 10.66 -6.83
N SER A 104 8.44 9.84 -6.36
CA SER A 104 8.64 8.43 -6.01
C SER A 104 8.92 7.52 -7.21
N VAL A 105 8.78 8.02 -8.44
CA VAL A 105 9.18 7.35 -9.68
C VAL A 105 10.40 8.05 -10.29
N ARG A 106 10.36 9.39 -10.37
CA ARG A 106 11.43 10.19 -11.00
C ARG A 106 12.80 9.99 -10.36
N ARG A 107 12.88 10.04 -9.02
CA ARG A 107 14.16 9.91 -8.31
C ARG A 107 14.70 8.47 -8.38
N PRO A 108 13.88 7.43 -8.17
CA PRO A 108 14.34 6.05 -8.38
C PRO A 108 14.76 5.76 -9.82
N ALA A 109 14.04 6.27 -10.83
CA ALA A 109 14.44 6.10 -12.24
C ALA A 109 15.81 6.73 -12.52
N ALA A 110 16.07 7.94 -11.98
CA ALA A 110 17.39 8.56 -12.10
C ALA A 110 18.49 7.70 -11.43
N ALA A 111 18.22 7.14 -10.24
CA ALA A 111 19.15 6.25 -9.55
C ALA A 111 19.34 4.90 -10.27
N LEU A 112 18.31 4.38 -10.95
CA LEU A 112 18.42 3.18 -11.79
C LEU A 112 19.24 3.43 -13.05
N ARG A 113 19.12 4.63 -13.64
CA ARG A 113 19.97 5.05 -14.74
C ARG A 113 21.45 5.10 -14.35
N GLU A 114 21.76 5.60 -13.15
CA GLU A 114 23.12 5.53 -12.58
C GLU A 114 23.62 4.08 -12.38
N ARG A 115 22.71 3.10 -12.33
CA ARG A 115 23.02 1.67 -12.26
C ARG A 115 23.02 0.96 -13.62
N GLY A 116 22.90 1.72 -14.72
CA GLY A 116 23.02 1.20 -16.08
C GLY A 116 21.70 0.86 -16.77
N ALA A 117 20.53 1.20 -16.19
CA ALA A 117 19.29 1.25 -16.97
C ALA A 117 19.30 2.46 -17.93
N GLU A 118 18.51 2.40 -19.01
CA GLU A 118 18.31 3.50 -19.96
C GLU A 118 17.04 4.31 -19.65
#